data_AF-A0A0J1DGY8-F1
#
_entry.id   AF-A0A0J1DGY8-F1
#
_cell.length_a   1.000
_cell.length_b   1.000
_cell.length_c   1.000
_cell.angle_alpha   90.00
_cell.angle_beta   90.00
_cell.angle_gamma   90.00
#
_symmetry.space_group_name_H-M   'P 1'
#
loop_
_entity.id
_entity.type
_entity.pdbx_description
1 polymer ?
#
loop_
_entity_poly.entity_id
_entity_poly.type
_entity_poly.pdbx_seq_one_letter_code
_entity_poly.pdbx_strand_id
1 'polypeptide(L)'
;MSIPSSRSKPSRILAAVILSCAVAPAFAGQPDTSAGRMTGGGSIICKGAAYRITFGYELHCQRPGQPISGPNNLEVNLSTGQHFHLTSLNSAYCVGPDASTPTAPFNTFYGTGTGRLDETPASIWFRFIDNGEPGAGADIAGFSLDTAAGNLLECSNTLEGGNNQAHRATGNKP
;
A
#
# COMPACT_ATOMS: atom_id res chain seq x y z
N MET A 1 6.73 -67.39 42.65
CA MET A 1 6.26 -66.47 43.72
C MET A 1 7.48 -65.96 44.46
N SER A 2 7.44 -64.70 44.87
CA SER A 2 8.44 -63.97 45.67
C SER A 2 9.45 -63.11 44.89
N ILE A 3 9.22 -61.81 45.07
CA ILE A 3 9.87 -60.60 44.58
C ILE A 3 11.30 -60.49 45.16
N PRO A 4 12.29 -59.98 44.42
CA PRO A 4 13.45 -59.36 45.02
C PRO A 4 13.30 -57.83 45.15
N SER A 5 13.61 -57.40 46.35
CA SER A 5 13.61 -56.06 46.91
C SER A 5 14.61 -55.12 46.25
N SER A 6 14.24 -53.84 46.28
CA SER A 6 14.97 -52.65 45.86
C SER A 6 16.29 -52.43 46.61
N ARG A 7 17.34 -52.02 45.89
CA ARG A 7 18.44 -51.23 46.46
C ARG A 7 18.90 -50.16 45.47
N SER A 8 18.90 -48.93 45.98
CA SER A 8 19.18 -47.66 45.32
C SER A 8 20.64 -47.50 44.88
N LYS A 9 20.85 -46.82 43.74
CA LYS A 9 22.14 -46.28 43.30
C LYS A 9 22.10 -44.75 43.28
N PRO A 10 23.21 -44.07 43.65
CA PRO A 10 23.22 -42.64 43.87
C PRO A 10 23.34 -41.83 42.56
N SER A 11 22.72 -40.67 42.62
CA SER A 11 22.68 -39.57 41.67
C SER A 11 24.07 -39.16 41.15
N ARG A 12 24.16 -38.96 39.84
CA ARG A 12 25.19 -38.12 39.21
C ARG A 12 24.49 -37.11 38.32
N ILE A 13 24.55 -35.86 38.76
CA ILE A 13 24.09 -34.66 38.08
C ILE A 13 24.85 -34.54 36.76
N LEU A 14 24.14 -34.62 35.63
CA LEU A 14 24.67 -34.18 34.34
C LEU A 14 24.33 -32.70 34.16
N ALA A 15 25.37 -31.87 34.03
CA ALA A 15 25.26 -30.48 33.63
C ALA A 15 24.73 -30.41 32.18
N ALA A 16 23.57 -29.81 31.99
CA ALA A 16 23.05 -29.48 30.66
C ALA A 16 23.75 -28.20 30.17
N VAL A 17 24.71 -28.35 29.25
CA VAL A 17 25.21 -27.23 28.45
C VAL A 17 24.17 -26.95 27.37
N ILE A 18 23.28 -25.99 27.64
CA ILE A 18 22.33 -25.50 26.65
C ILE A 18 23.10 -24.55 25.73
N LEU A 19 23.63 -25.09 24.62
CA LEU A 19 24.11 -24.28 23.52
C LEU A 19 22.90 -23.75 22.74
N SER A 20 22.34 -22.64 23.21
CA SER A 20 21.31 -21.91 22.48
C SER A 20 21.94 -21.21 21.28
N CYS A 21 21.94 -21.86 20.11
CA CYS A 21 22.04 -21.14 18.85
C CYS A 21 20.70 -20.45 18.61
N ALA A 22 20.57 -19.22 19.10
CA ALA A 22 19.55 -18.31 18.61
C ALA A 22 19.83 -18.05 17.13
N VAL A 23 19.16 -18.80 16.25
CA VAL A 23 19.07 -18.44 14.83
C VAL A 23 18.17 -17.22 14.78
N ALA A 24 18.77 -16.03 14.83
CA ALA A 24 18.05 -14.82 14.48
C ALA A 24 17.55 -15.00 13.03
N PRO A 25 16.25 -14.78 12.74
CA PRO A 25 15.86 -14.65 11.36
C PRO A 25 16.60 -13.43 10.79
N ALA A 26 17.46 -13.67 9.81
CA ALA A 26 17.99 -12.60 8.98
C ALA A 26 16.80 -12.00 8.23
N PHE A 27 16.23 -10.91 8.77
CA PHE A 27 15.46 -9.97 7.96
C PHE A 27 16.45 -9.23 7.06
N ALA A 28 16.99 -9.95 6.08
CA ALA A 28 17.71 -9.34 4.97
C ALA A 28 16.75 -8.35 4.29
N GLY A 29 17.24 -7.12 4.10
CA GLY A 29 16.43 -5.95 3.80
C GLY A 29 15.41 -6.18 2.69
N GLN A 30 14.14 -6.06 3.06
CA GLN A 30 13.13 -5.65 2.09
C GLN A 30 13.57 -4.27 1.58
N PRO A 31 13.61 -4.04 0.24
CA PRO A 31 13.87 -2.71 -0.27
C PRO A 31 12.87 -1.75 0.40
N ASP A 32 13.35 -0.58 0.82
CA ASP A 32 12.55 0.44 1.48
C ASP A 32 11.53 1.00 0.47
N THR A 33 10.43 0.26 0.25
CA THR A 33 9.29 0.64 -0.58
C THR A 33 8.65 1.92 -0.06
N SER A 34 8.81 2.15 1.24
CA SER A 34 8.32 3.28 2.00
C SER A 34 8.91 4.64 1.61
N ALA A 35 10.03 4.66 0.87
CA ALA A 35 10.67 5.92 0.46
C ALA A 35 10.24 6.44 -0.92
N GLY A 36 9.47 5.66 -1.69
CA GLY A 36 9.08 6.00 -3.06
C GLY A 36 7.98 7.05 -3.21
N ARG A 37 7.59 7.29 -4.45
CA ARG A 37 6.36 8.04 -4.80
C ARG A 37 5.67 7.37 -5.98
N MET A 38 4.37 7.56 -6.13
CA MET A 38 3.64 7.14 -7.31
C MET A 38 2.97 8.36 -7.95
N THR A 39 3.09 8.45 -9.27
CA THR A 39 2.42 9.48 -10.08
C THR A 39 1.52 8.80 -11.07
N GLY A 40 0.46 9.46 -11.48
CA GLY A 40 -0.34 8.93 -12.56
C GLY A 40 -1.61 9.69 -12.79
N GLY A 41 -2.47 9.05 -13.56
CA GLY A 41 -3.77 9.57 -13.92
C GLY A 41 -4.35 8.74 -15.04
N GLY A 42 -5.61 8.99 -15.33
CA GLY A 42 -6.30 8.22 -16.34
C GLY A 42 -7.79 8.23 -16.16
N SER A 43 -8.43 7.18 -16.68
CA SER A 43 -9.86 6.97 -16.50
C SER A 43 -10.23 5.51 -16.29
N ILE A 44 -11.27 5.28 -15.51
CA ILE A 44 -11.90 3.97 -15.32
C ILE A 44 -13.40 4.08 -15.57
N ILE A 45 -14.03 2.97 -15.97
CA ILE A 45 -15.49 2.83 -16.05
C ILE A 45 -15.97 1.89 -14.96
N CYS A 46 -16.92 2.35 -14.15
CA CYS A 46 -17.47 1.57 -13.05
C CYS A 46 -18.62 0.69 -13.53
N LYS A 47 -18.41 -0.63 -13.50
CA LYS A 47 -19.40 -1.66 -13.90
C LYS A 47 -20.53 -1.75 -12.87
N GLY A 48 -21.40 -0.76 -12.86
CA GLY A 48 -22.56 -0.70 -11.96
C GLY A 48 -23.31 0.63 -12.01
N ALA A 49 -22.63 1.70 -12.38
CA ALA A 49 -23.22 3.04 -12.38
C ALA A 49 -23.04 3.81 -13.69
N ALA A 50 -22.41 3.19 -14.71
CA ALA A 50 -22.22 3.71 -16.06
C ALA A 50 -21.56 5.11 -16.14
N TYR A 51 -20.97 5.61 -15.06
CA TYR A 51 -20.20 6.84 -15.07
C TYR A 51 -18.70 6.55 -15.20
N ARG A 52 -18.05 7.36 -16.02
CA ARG A 52 -16.60 7.46 -16.12
C ARG A 52 -16.05 8.24 -14.94
N ILE A 53 -14.92 7.78 -14.41
CA ILE A 53 -14.09 8.52 -13.46
C ILE A 53 -12.81 8.91 -14.18
N THR A 54 -12.39 10.16 -14.05
CA THR A 54 -11.05 10.61 -14.45
C THR A 54 -10.30 11.10 -13.24
N PHE A 55 -8.99 10.91 -13.21
CA PHE A 55 -8.18 11.26 -12.04
C PHE A 55 -6.75 11.59 -12.43
N GLY A 56 -6.06 12.26 -11.52
CA GLY A 56 -4.62 12.58 -11.61
C GLY A 56 -4.02 12.72 -10.22
N TYR A 57 -2.78 12.28 -10.04
CA TYR A 57 -2.16 12.26 -8.71
C TYR A 57 -0.63 12.30 -8.73
N GLU A 58 -0.09 12.79 -7.62
CA GLU A 58 1.30 12.64 -7.20
C GLU A 58 1.29 12.39 -5.69
N LEU A 59 1.72 11.21 -5.27
CA LEU A 59 1.59 10.74 -3.89
C LEU A 59 2.88 10.09 -3.41
N HIS A 60 3.32 10.45 -2.20
CA HIS A 60 4.52 9.91 -1.58
C HIS A 60 4.18 8.75 -0.65
N CYS A 61 5.03 7.74 -0.63
CA CYS A 61 4.92 6.62 0.29
C CYS A 61 5.21 7.09 1.73
N GLN A 62 4.55 6.45 2.70
CA GLN A 62 4.81 6.65 4.12
C GLN A 62 5.98 5.78 4.55
N ARG A 63 6.99 6.38 5.21
CA ARG A 63 8.06 5.62 5.87
C ARG A 63 7.65 5.21 7.29
N PRO A 64 7.93 3.96 7.71
CA PRO A 64 7.70 3.54 9.09
C PRO A 64 8.34 4.51 10.09
N GLY A 65 7.52 5.00 11.02
CA GLY A 65 7.98 5.94 12.05
C GLY A 65 8.26 7.37 11.55
N GLN A 66 7.85 7.73 10.33
CA GLN A 66 7.99 9.08 9.79
C GLN A 66 6.63 9.62 9.30
N PRO A 67 6.46 10.95 9.27
CA PRO A 67 5.32 11.56 8.61
C PRO A 67 5.35 11.30 7.10
N ILE A 68 4.19 11.38 6.45
CA ILE A 68 4.09 11.28 4.99
C ILE A 68 4.74 12.51 4.38
N SER A 69 5.69 12.31 3.46
CA SER A 69 6.36 13.41 2.75
C SER A 69 5.38 14.11 1.82
N GLY A 70 5.56 15.42 1.58
CA GLY A 70 4.67 16.19 0.72
C GLY A 70 5.42 17.01 -0.34
N PRO A 71 4.69 17.62 -1.30
CA PRO A 71 3.23 17.66 -1.41
C PRO A 71 2.60 16.32 -1.84
N ASN A 72 1.30 16.16 -1.58
CA ASN A 72 0.49 15.02 -2.02
C ASN A 72 -0.78 15.55 -2.66
N ASN A 73 -1.00 15.20 -3.93
CA ASN A 73 -2.11 15.69 -4.71
C ASN A 73 -2.89 14.51 -5.27
N LEU A 74 -4.21 14.57 -5.19
CA LEU A 74 -5.12 13.66 -5.87
C LEU A 74 -6.38 14.42 -6.24
N GLU A 75 -6.74 14.35 -7.51
CA GLU A 75 -8.00 14.83 -8.05
C GLU A 75 -8.79 13.65 -8.62
N VAL A 76 -10.07 13.58 -8.29
CA VAL A 76 -11.00 12.57 -8.82
C VAL A 76 -12.25 13.28 -9.33
N ASN A 77 -12.50 13.16 -10.63
CA ASN A 77 -13.64 13.77 -11.30
C ASN A 77 -14.63 12.70 -11.74
N LEU A 78 -15.85 12.82 -11.26
CA LEU A 78 -16.98 11.98 -11.66
C LEU A 78 -17.63 12.60 -12.90
N SER A 79 -17.95 11.79 -13.91
CA SER A 79 -18.70 12.26 -15.08
C SER A 79 -20.13 12.71 -14.78
N THR A 80 -20.62 12.51 -13.55
CA THR A 80 -21.84 13.13 -13.03
C THR A 80 -21.67 14.63 -12.72
N GLY A 81 -20.44 15.16 -12.81
CA GLY A 81 -20.11 16.57 -12.60
C GLY A 81 -19.54 16.91 -11.23
N GLN A 82 -19.34 15.91 -10.35
CA GLN A 82 -18.79 16.11 -9.02
C GLN A 82 -17.27 15.90 -8.98
N HIS A 83 -16.57 16.69 -8.16
CA HIS A 83 -15.11 16.76 -8.13
C HIS A 83 -14.59 16.61 -6.70
N PHE A 84 -13.79 15.58 -6.45
CA PHE A 84 -13.09 15.38 -5.19
C PHE A 84 -11.63 15.86 -5.31
N HIS A 85 -11.25 16.76 -4.41
CA HIS A 85 -9.88 17.21 -4.21
C HIS A 85 -9.35 16.76 -2.84
N LEU A 86 -8.23 16.06 -2.84
CA LEU A 86 -7.53 15.65 -1.62
C LEU A 86 -6.91 16.87 -0.91
N THR A 87 -7.23 17.08 0.37
CA THR A 87 -6.60 18.14 1.18
C THR A 87 -5.59 17.60 2.18
N SER A 88 -5.75 16.34 2.61
CA SER A 88 -4.82 15.67 3.52
C SER A 88 -4.71 14.18 3.17
N LEU A 89 -3.48 13.70 3.02
CA LEU A 89 -3.18 12.28 2.93
C LEU A 89 -2.93 11.75 4.34
N ASN A 90 -3.73 10.76 4.75
CA ASN A 90 -3.73 10.23 6.12
C ASN A 90 -2.94 8.92 6.23
N SER A 91 -2.90 8.13 5.16
CA SER A 91 -2.03 6.95 5.05
C SER A 91 -1.56 6.75 3.61
N ALA A 92 -0.37 6.17 3.46
CA ALA A 92 0.26 5.95 2.16
C ALA A 92 1.16 4.70 2.18
N TYR A 93 0.59 3.53 1.91
CA TYR A 93 1.32 2.27 1.94
C TYR A 93 1.73 1.84 0.54
N CYS A 94 3.03 1.68 0.32
CA CYS A 94 3.61 1.22 -0.93
C CYS A 94 4.15 -0.19 -0.79
N VAL A 95 3.63 -1.12 -1.59
CA VAL A 95 3.90 -2.55 -1.47
C VAL A 95 3.87 -3.22 -2.85
N GLY A 96 4.12 -4.53 -2.86
CA GLY A 96 4.09 -5.35 -4.06
C GLY A 96 5.48 -5.57 -4.65
N PRO A 97 5.57 -6.25 -5.80
CA PRO A 97 6.82 -6.46 -6.50
C PRO A 97 7.41 -5.14 -7.03
N ASP A 98 8.64 -5.20 -7.50
CA ASP A 98 9.28 -4.08 -8.20
C ASP A 98 8.50 -3.77 -9.50
N ALA A 99 8.16 -2.49 -9.72
CA ALA A 99 7.78 -2.00 -11.03
C ALA A 99 9.02 -1.91 -11.93
N SER A 100 8.86 -2.13 -13.24
CA SER A 100 10.00 -2.21 -14.16
C SER A 100 10.26 -0.93 -14.94
N THR A 101 9.27 -0.05 -15.08
CA THR A 101 9.34 1.13 -15.94
C THR A 101 8.62 2.34 -15.30
N PRO A 102 9.37 3.32 -14.74
CA PRO A 102 10.76 3.17 -14.34
C PRO A 102 10.89 2.13 -13.22
N THR A 103 12.11 1.63 -13.00
CA THR A 103 12.32 0.64 -11.94
C THR A 103 12.05 1.25 -10.56
N ALA A 104 11.08 0.72 -9.83
CA ALA A 104 10.73 1.12 -8.47
C ALA A 104 10.52 -0.11 -7.58
N PRO A 105 10.79 -0.03 -6.26
CA PRO A 105 10.73 -1.20 -5.38
C PRO A 105 9.31 -1.64 -4.99
N PHE A 106 8.30 -1.08 -5.66
CA PHE A 106 6.89 -1.37 -5.42
C PHE A 106 6.12 -1.10 -6.70
N ASN A 107 4.92 -1.65 -6.78
CA ASN A 107 4.01 -1.41 -7.89
C ASN A 107 2.59 -1.06 -7.43
N THR A 108 2.30 -1.17 -6.14
CA THR A 108 0.97 -0.92 -5.57
C THR A 108 1.04 0.17 -4.51
N PHE A 109 0.17 1.16 -4.65
CA PHE A 109 -0.04 2.23 -3.68
C PHE A 109 -1.44 2.11 -3.07
N TYR A 110 -1.53 2.10 -1.75
CA TYR A 110 -2.78 2.23 -1.00
C TYR A 110 -2.76 3.54 -0.22
N GLY A 111 -3.86 4.28 -0.24
CA GLY A 111 -3.97 5.50 0.54
C GLY A 111 -5.36 5.73 1.11
N THR A 112 -5.37 6.49 2.20
CA THR A 112 -6.59 7.11 2.73
C THR A 112 -6.35 8.59 2.93
N GLY A 113 -7.39 9.39 2.78
CA GLY A 113 -7.28 10.82 3.00
C GLY A 113 -8.61 11.51 3.22
N THR A 114 -8.53 12.78 3.56
CA THR A 114 -9.66 13.70 3.63
C THR A 114 -9.53 14.75 2.55
N GLY A 115 -10.67 15.28 2.13
CA GLY A 115 -10.74 16.23 1.04
C GLY A 115 -12.09 16.93 0.97
N ARG A 116 -12.35 17.51 -0.19
CA ARG A 116 -13.63 18.16 -0.50
C ARG A 116 -14.21 17.59 -1.78
N LEU A 117 -15.47 17.20 -1.73
CA LEU A 117 -16.32 16.91 -2.89
C LEU A 117 -17.21 18.12 -3.15
N ASP A 118 -16.96 18.88 -4.22
CA ASP A 118 -17.67 20.12 -4.54
C ASP A 118 -17.87 21.01 -3.29
N GLU A 119 -16.76 21.30 -2.61
CA GLU A 119 -16.69 22.08 -1.35
C GLU A 119 -17.14 21.35 -0.06
N THR A 120 -17.86 20.24 -0.16
CA THR A 120 -18.34 19.48 1.01
C THR A 120 -17.26 18.53 1.52
N PRO A 121 -17.02 18.44 2.85
CA PRO A 121 -16.06 17.48 3.41
C PRO A 121 -16.37 16.03 3.00
N ALA A 122 -15.33 15.31 2.58
CA ALA A 122 -15.41 13.90 2.21
C ALA A 122 -14.12 13.17 2.60
N SER A 123 -14.19 11.85 2.70
CA SER A 123 -13.03 10.98 2.89
C SER A 123 -12.92 9.98 1.76
N ILE A 124 -11.69 9.61 1.43
CA ILE A 124 -11.40 8.70 0.34
C ILE A 124 -10.48 7.58 0.80
N TRP A 125 -10.74 6.37 0.33
CA TRP A 125 -9.74 5.31 0.18
C TRP A 125 -9.44 5.12 -1.30
N PHE A 126 -8.19 4.87 -1.65
CA PHE A 126 -7.82 4.60 -3.03
C PHE A 126 -6.68 3.60 -3.13
N ARG A 127 -6.62 2.96 -4.30
CA ARG A 127 -5.56 2.03 -4.68
C ARG A 127 -5.14 2.27 -6.12
N PHE A 128 -3.83 2.33 -6.33
CA PHE A 128 -3.24 2.37 -7.66
C PHE A 128 -2.28 1.20 -7.83
N ILE A 129 -2.32 0.55 -8.99
CA ILE A 129 -1.37 -0.49 -9.37
C ILE A 129 -0.76 -0.13 -10.72
N ASP A 130 0.57 -0.13 -10.75
CA ASP A 130 1.42 -0.10 -11.94
C ASP A 130 1.70 -1.55 -12.35
N ASN A 131 1.12 -1.99 -13.46
CA ASN A 131 1.33 -3.33 -14.03
C ASN A 131 2.28 -3.27 -15.24
N GLY A 132 3.03 -2.18 -15.39
CA GLY A 132 3.92 -1.93 -16.52
C GLY A 132 3.21 -1.37 -17.76
N GLU A 133 3.97 -1.07 -18.81
CA GLU A 133 3.44 -0.40 -20.00
C GLU A 133 2.99 -1.37 -21.10
N PRO A 134 1.93 -0.99 -21.84
CA PRO A 134 1.13 0.23 -21.66
C PRO A 134 0.19 0.14 -20.44
N GLY A 135 0.06 1.23 -19.67
CA GLY A 135 -0.82 1.23 -18.50
C GLY A 135 -2.30 1.09 -18.83
N ALA A 136 -2.75 1.63 -19.97
CA ALA A 136 -4.12 1.42 -20.45
C ALA A 136 -4.39 -0.07 -20.71
N GLY A 137 -5.42 -0.61 -20.05
CA GLY A 137 -5.81 -2.02 -20.09
C GLY A 137 -5.04 -2.92 -19.12
N ALA A 138 -4.03 -2.41 -18.41
CA ALA A 138 -3.19 -3.18 -17.50
C ALA A 138 -3.20 -2.63 -16.07
N ASP A 139 -2.96 -1.33 -15.92
CA ASP A 139 -2.94 -0.63 -14.64
C ASP A 139 -4.33 -0.61 -14.01
N ILE A 140 -4.37 -0.55 -12.68
CA ILE A 140 -5.62 -0.56 -11.91
C ILE A 140 -5.73 0.73 -11.10
N ALA A 141 -6.92 1.31 -11.09
CA ALA A 141 -7.31 2.34 -10.13
C ALA A 141 -8.58 1.89 -9.39
N GLY A 142 -8.59 2.12 -8.08
CA GLY A 142 -9.73 1.88 -7.22
C GLY A 142 -9.97 3.05 -6.27
N PHE A 143 -11.23 3.35 -6.01
CA PHE A 143 -11.70 4.44 -5.18
C PHE A 143 -12.90 3.98 -4.34
N SER A 144 -12.90 4.39 -3.07
CA SER A 144 -14.07 4.43 -2.21
C SER A 144 -14.20 5.83 -1.66
N LEU A 145 -15.33 6.50 -1.90
CA LEU A 145 -15.56 7.88 -1.47
C LEU A 145 -16.76 7.95 -0.54
N ASP A 146 -16.52 8.45 0.67
CA ASP A 146 -17.54 8.60 1.70
C ASP A 146 -17.82 10.09 1.99
N THR A 147 -19.09 10.37 2.20
CA THR A 147 -19.61 11.68 2.62
C THR A 147 -20.35 11.53 3.95
N ALA A 148 -20.83 12.64 4.52
CA ALA A 148 -21.70 12.59 5.70
C ALA A 148 -23.01 11.80 5.45
N ALA A 149 -23.44 11.63 4.19
CA ALA A 149 -24.62 10.85 3.82
C ALA A 149 -24.32 9.34 3.67
N GLY A 150 -23.05 8.93 3.78
CA GLY A 150 -22.59 7.56 3.56
C GLY A 150 -21.71 7.42 2.32
N ASN A 151 -21.53 6.18 1.87
CA ASN A 151 -20.72 5.85 0.71
C ASN A 151 -21.38 6.36 -0.57
N LEU A 152 -20.66 7.25 -1.27
CA LEU A 152 -21.09 7.82 -2.54
C LEU A 152 -20.59 6.98 -3.73
N LEU A 153 -19.39 6.43 -3.61
CA LEU A 153 -18.69 5.72 -4.67
C LEU A 153 -17.92 4.54 -4.10
N GLU A 154 -18.02 3.39 -4.78
CA GLU A 154 -17.10 2.26 -4.67
C GLU A 154 -16.83 1.76 -6.09
N CYS A 155 -15.58 1.83 -6.53
CA CYS A 155 -15.23 1.44 -7.89
C CYS A 155 -13.78 1.02 -8.00
N SER A 156 -13.53 -0.06 -8.74
CA SER A 156 -12.18 -0.53 -9.07
C SER A 156 -12.20 -1.19 -10.44
N ASN A 157 -11.30 -0.77 -11.33
CA ASN A 157 -11.17 -1.36 -12.66
C ASN A 157 -9.78 -1.09 -13.26
N THR A 158 -9.51 -1.74 -14.39
CA THR A 158 -8.37 -1.40 -15.24
C THR A 158 -8.56 -0.02 -15.89
N LEU A 159 -7.44 0.65 -16.18
CA LEU A 159 -7.46 1.95 -16.84
C LEU A 159 -7.96 1.81 -18.28
N GLU A 160 -8.96 2.57 -18.67
CA GLU A 160 -9.35 2.75 -20.08
C GLU A 160 -8.35 3.63 -20.85
N GLY A 161 -7.56 4.41 -20.11
CA GLY A 161 -6.52 5.29 -20.62
C GLY A 161 -5.75 5.93 -19.47
N GLY A 162 -4.52 6.36 -19.73
CA GLY A 162 -3.60 6.88 -18.72
C GLY A 162 -2.51 5.89 -18.33
N ASN A 163 -1.83 6.18 -17.21
CA ASN A 163 -0.72 5.39 -16.70
C ASN A 163 -0.54 5.65 -15.20
N ASN A 164 -0.28 4.61 -14.43
CA ASN A 164 0.27 4.67 -13.08
C ASN A 164 1.77 4.39 -13.18
N GLN A 165 2.60 5.19 -12.51
CA GLN A 165 4.04 4.94 -12.44
C GLN A 165 4.54 5.01 -11.02
N ALA A 166 5.08 3.89 -10.55
CA ALA A 166 5.87 3.87 -9.34
C ALA A 166 7.26 4.45 -9.59
N HIS A 167 7.77 5.23 -8.63
CA HIS A 167 9.09 5.84 -8.67
C HIS A 167 9.86 5.53 -7.41
N ARG A 168 11.17 5.34 -7.55
CA ARG A 168 12.09 5.36 -6.42
C ARG A 168 12.02 6.70 -5.68
N ALA A 169 12.48 6.69 -4.43
CA ALA A 169 12.78 7.92 -3.70
C ALA A 169 13.72 8.80 -4.54
N THR A 170 13.29 10.00 -4.92
CA THR A 170 14.18 10.99 -5.54
C THR A 170 14.77 11.86 -4.44
N GLY A 171 16.09 11.74 -4.22
CA GLY A 171 16.83 12.57 -3.26
C GLY A 171 17.38 11.80 -2.06
N ASN A 172 18.46 11.05 -2.26
CA ASN A 172 19.54 10.99 -1.28
C ASN A 172 20.73 11.67 -1.97
N LYS A 173 21.01 12.94 -1.66
CA LYS A 173 22.41 13.35 -1.81
C LYS A 173 23.15 12.67 -0.64
N PRO A 174 24.20 11.87 -0.90
CA PRO A 174 25.04 11.35 0.17
C PRO A 174 25.58 12.48 1.04
#